data_AF-X1DHM7-F1
#
_entry.id   AF-X1DHM7-F1
#
_cell.length_a   1.000
_cell.length_b   1.000
_cell.length_c   1.000
_cell.angle_alpha   90.00
_cell.angle_beta   90.00
_cell.angle_gamma   90.00
#
_symmetry.space_group_name_H-M   'P 1'
#
loop_
_entity.id
_entity.type
_entity.pdbx_description
1 polymer ?
#
loop_
_entity_poly.entity_id
_entity_poly.type
_entity_poly.pdbx_seq_one_letter_code
_entity_poly.pdbx_strand_id
1 'polypeptide(L)' 'MEPLAKRLVDILALDNLWLKEVVVVTKEKQSSEVQTVNNYLKMSHQYLLVYEKVERDHRNEHT' A
#
# COMPACT_ATOMS: atom_id res chain seq x y z
N MET A 1 -4.05 17.87 -5.12
CA MET A 1 -4.33 16.45 -5.47
C MET A 1 -3.54 15.58 -4.52
N GLU A 2 -4.15 14.53 -3.95
CA GLU A 2 -3.46 13.63 -3.01
C GLU A 2 -3.08 12.30 -3.70
N PRO A 3 -1.87 11.76 -3.49
CA PRO A 3 -1.46 10.48 -4.05
C PRO A 3 -2.34 9.33 -3.54
N LEU A 4 -2.71 8.40 -4.44
CA LEU A 4 -3.50 7.23 -4.08
C LEU A 4 -2.84 6.39 -2.98
N ALA A 5 -1.51 6.26 -3.01
CA ALA A 5 -0.76 5.55 -1.98
C ALA A 5 -0.97 6.16 -0.59
N LYS A 6 -0.98 7.50 -0.48
CA LYS A 6 -1.23 8.18 0.79
C LYS A 6 -2.64 7.91 1.30
N ARG A 7 -3.65 8.03 0.44
CA ARG A 7 -5.04 7.68 0.79
C ARG A 7 -5.19 6.25 1.27
N LEU A 8 -4.50 5.30 0.64
CA LEU A 8 -4.53 3.88 1.05
C LEU A 8 -3.91 3.68 2.44
N VAL A 9 -2.78 4.33 2.72
CA VAL A 9 -2.14 4.29 4.05
C VAL A 9 -3.05 4.90 5.11
N ASP A 10 -3.66 6.05 4.84
CA ASP A 10 -4.54 6.73 5.80
C ASP A 10 -5.80 5.91 6.10
N ILE A 11 -6.37 5.20 5.10
CA ILE A 11 -7.54 4.33 5.29
C ILE A 11 -7.19 3.04 6.05
N LEU A 12 -5.98 2.50 5.83
CA LEU A 12 -5.55 1.19 6.33
C LEU A 12 -4.60 1.31 7.53
N ALA A 13 -4.49 2.50 8.11
CA ALA A 13 -3.78 2.72 9.36
C ALA A 13 -4.55 2.01 10.49
N LEU A 14 -3.89 1.01 11.09
CA LEU A 14 -4.42 0.23 12.20
C LEU A 14 -3.49 0.43 13.41
N ASP A 15 -4.04 0.76 14.58
CA ASP A 15 -3.28 1.19 15.77
C ASP A 15 -2.24 0.17 16.27
N ASN A 16 -2.36 -1.10 15.88
CA ASN A 16 -1.49 -2.20 16.28
C ASN A 16 -0.60 -2.72 15.14
N LEU A 17 -0.61 -2.07 13.97
CA LEU A 17 0.15 -2.45 12.79
C LEU A 17 1.02 -1.27 12.31
N TRP A 18 2.33 -1.47 12.32
CA TRP A 18 3.28 -0.53 11.76
C TRP A 18 3.50 -0.82 10.27
N LEU A 19 3.26 0.15 9.40
CA LEU A 19 3.53 0.00 7.97
C LEU A 19 5.04 -0.10 7.73
N LYS A 20 5.51 -1.24 7.24
CA LYS A 20 6.93 -1.50 7.02
C LYS A 20 7.36 -1.16 5.60
N GLU A 21 6.56 -1.56 4.62
CA GLU A 21 6.85 -1.35 3.21
C GLU A 21 5.58 -1.29 2.36
N VAL A 22 5.71 -0.61 1.21
CA VAL A 22 4.68 -0.54 0.17
C VAL A 22 5.27 -1.14 -1.10
N VAL A 23 4.79 -2.33 -1.48
CA VAL A 23 5.25 -3.02 -2.67
C VAL A 23 4.34 -2.67 -3.84
N VAL A 24 4.91 -2.10 -4.90
CA VAL A 24 4.19 -1.77 -6.13
C VAL A 24 4.37 -2.91 -7.13
N VAL A 25 3.27 -3.59 -7.47
CA VAL A 25 3.30 -4.66 -8.46
C VAL A 25 3.18 -4.05 -9.84
N THR A 26 4.29 -4.07 -10.58
CA THR A 26 4.33 -3.70 -12.00
C THR A 26 4.34 -4.96 -12.86
N LYS A 27 3.44 -5.07 -13.83
CA LYS A 27 3.51 -6.16 -14.82
C LYS A 27 4.64 -5.86 -15.79
N GLU A 28 5.70 -6.66 -15.74
CA GLU A 28 6.91 -6.55 -16.59
C GLU A 28 6.64 -6.67 -18.10
N LYS A 29 5.45 -7.16 -18.50
CA LYS A 29 5.05 -7.35 -19.91
C LYS A 29 3.66 -6.81 -20.23
N GLN A 30 3.36 -5.59 -19.83
CA GLN A 30 2.38 -4.82 -20.61
C GLN A 30 3.11 -4.15 -21.78
N SER A 31 3.41 -4.96 -22.80
CA SER A 31 3.40 -4.49 -24.19
C SER A 31 1.94 -4.18 -24.56
N SER A 32 1.33 -3.28 -23.81
CA SER A 32 0.01 -2.77 -24.12
C SER A 32 0.31 -1.63 -25.07
N GLU A 33 0.29 -1.96 -26.36
CA GLU A 33 -0.49 -1.20 -27.32
C GLU A 33 -1.32 -0.16 -26.56
N VAL A 34 -0.81 1.08 -26.54
CA VAL A 34 -1.49 2.20 -25.90
C VAL A 34 -2.74 2.35 -26.76
N GLN A 35 -3.78 1.58 -26.44
CA GLN A 35 -5.06 1.65 -27.09
C GLN A 35 -5.63 2.98 -26.64
N THR A 36 -5.32 3.99 -27.45
CA THR A 36 -5.75 5.37 -27.45
C THR A 36 -7.25 5.45 -27.71
N VAL A 37 -8.06 4.76 -26.90
CA VAL A 37 -9.52 4.80 -27.03
C VAL A 37 -10.11 5.86 -26.10
N ASN A 38 -9.32 6.46 -25.21
CA ASN A 38 -9.73 7.65 -24.48
C ASN A 38 -8.48 8.38 -23.95
N ASN A 39 -8.50 9.72 -23.87
CA ASN A 39 -7.36 10.57 -23.47
C ASN A 39 -6.90 10.38 -22.00
N TYR A 40 -7.26 9.27 -21.36
CA TYR A 40 -6.91 8.91 -20.01
C TYR A 40 -6.11 7.62 -20.02
N LEU A 41 -4.83 7.74 -19.62
CA LEU A 41 -3.93 6.61 -19.46
C LEU A 41 -4.48 5.68 -18.37
N LYS A 42 -5.12 4.58 -18.75
CA LYS A 42 -5.70 3.60 -17.82
C LYS A 42 -4.59 2.71 -17.25
N MET A 43 -3.84 3.24 -16.29
CA MET A 43 -2.84 2.48 -15.53
C MET A 43 -3.50 1.82 -14.33
N SER A 44 -3.65 0.49 -14.38
CA SER A 44 -4.02 -0.29 -13.21
C SER A 44 -2.78 -0.49 -12.34
N HIS A 45 -2.66 0.27 -11.25
CA HIS A 45 -1.61 0.09 -10.26
C HIS A 45 -2.06 -0.87 -9.16
N GLN A 46 -1.25 -1.88 -8.87
CA GLN A 46 -1.48 -2.84 -7.80
C GLN A 46 -0.48 -2.57 -6.67
N TYR A 47 -0.98 -2.48 -5.44
CA TYR A 47 -0.18 -2.22 -4.24
C TYR A 47 -0.40 -3.35 -3.24
N LEU A 48 0.68 -3.85 -2.66
CA LEU A 48 0.67 -4.73 -1.50
C LEU A 48 1.28 -3.96 -0.33
N LEU A 49 0.47 -3.72 0.70
CA LEU A 49 0.91 -3.08 1.94
C LEU A 49 1.36 -4.17 2.91
N VAL A 50 2.58 -4.06 3.43
CA VAL A 50 3.13 -5.01 4.39
C VAL A 50 3.27 -4.32 5.73
N TYR A 51 2.69 -4.97 6.74
CA TYR A 51 2.64 -4.45 8.10
C TYR A 51 3.37 -5.38 9.06
N GLU A 52 3.98 -4.77 10.06
CA GLU A 52 4.53 -5.44 11.22
C GLU A 52 3.59 -5.24 12.41
N LYS A 53 3.31 -6.29 13.18
CA LYS A 53 2.47 -6.17 14.37
C LYS A 53 3.28 -5.55 15.50
N VAL A 54 2.77 -4.47 16.08
CA VAL A 54 3.33 -3.89 17.30
C VAL A 54 2.87 -4.74 18.47
N GLU A 55 3.76 -5.62 18.96
CA GLU A 55 3.52 -6.29 20.24
C GLU A 55 3.59 -5.24 21.35
N ARG A 56 2.49 -5.07 22.08
CA ARG A 56 2.55 -4.37 23.38
C ARG A 56 3.25 -5.33 24.32
N ASP A 57 4.49 -5.01 24.68
CA ASP A 57 5.26 -5.79 25.64
C ASP A 57 4.54 -5.74 27.00
N HIS A 58 3.84 -6.81 27.36
CA HIS A 58 3.26 -6.98 28.69
C HIS A 58 4.33 -7.51 29.66
N ARG A 59 5.46 -6.81 29.77
CA ARG A 59 6.44 -7.07 30.83
C ARG A 59 6.44 -5.97 31.87
N ASN A 60 6.16 -6.43 33.09
CA ASN A 60 6.50 -5.87 34.40
C ASN A 60 5.44 -4.99 35.07
N GLU A 61 4.45 -5.65 35.67
CA GLU A 61 3.86 -5.20 36.92
C GLU A 61 3.64 -6.40 37.84
N HIS A 62 4.68 -6.85 38.55
CA HIS A 62 4.53 -7.53 39.85
C HIS A 62 5.57 -6.90 40.78
N THR A 63 5.07 -5.96 41.58
CA THR A 63 5.73 -5.40 42.76
C THR A 63 5.56 -6.36 43.93
#